data_AF-A0A8H3CQX0-F1
#
_entry.id   AF-A0A8H3CQX0-F1
#
_cell.length_a   1.000
_cell.length_b   1.000
_cell.length_c   1.000
_cell.angle_alpha   90.00
_cell.angle_beta   90.00
_cell.angle_gamma   90.00
#
_symmetry.space_group_name_H-M   'P 1'
#
loop_
_entity.id
_entity.type
_entity.pdbx_description
1 polymer ?
#
loop_
_entity_poly.entity_id
_entity_poly.type
_entity_poly.pdbx_seq_one_letter_code
_entity_poly.pdbx_strand_id
1 'polypeptide(L)'
;MERSNQIAERANQLVDNLKRSHPLEQSNALFERVNQLFERLNEHLNQSNQIAKESVPPVEKIGEILGNVNRVLVRIQHAIIRNHRDNTVRALECLVNEKGETPSMSRTTENRTYSDFSVGNSHCLPVAINGVLQNSYMSDSWLGEFIRFYGIDEGLFDNATTVHVKAGKMDAARIRLSEYLTSCLG
;
A
#
# COMPACT_ATOMS: atom_id res chain seq x y z
N MET A 1 6.96 -27.38 7.27
CA MET A 1 7.29 -27.10 8.69
C MET A 1 7.19 -28.34 9.56
N GLU A 2 6.08 -29.09 9.51
CA GLU A 2 5.86 -30.25 10.41
C GLU A 2 6.93 -31.36 10.31
N ARG A 3 7.43 -31.66 9.11
CA ARG A 3 8.53 -32.63 8.92
C ARG A 3 9.89 -32.13 9.46
N SER A 4 10.22 -30.85 9.29
CA SER A 4 11.46 -30.27 9.83
C SER A 4 11.44 -30.24 11.36
N ASN A 5 10.29 -29.94 11.96
CA ASN A 5 10.13 -30.00 13.41
C ASN A 5 10.30 -31.43 13.95
N GLN A 6 9.73 -32.44 13.27
CA GLN A 6 9.93 -33.84 13.64
C GLN A 6 11.39 -34.30 13.52
N ILE A 7 12.14 -33.80 12.55
CA ILE A 7 13.58 -34.11 12.39
C ILE A 7 14.40 -33.44 13.49
N ALA A 8 14.12 -32.17 13.80
CA ALA A 8 14.78 -31.44 14.88
C ALA A 8 14.52 -32.08 16.25
N GLU A 9 13.30 -32.51 16.50
CA GLU A 9 12.92 -33.19 17.75
C GLU A 9 13.62 -34.55 17.89
N ARG A 10 13.74 -35.33 16.81
CA ARG A 10 14.52 -36.57 16.79
C ARG A 10 16.02 -36.35 16.97
N ALA A 11 16.57 -35.27 16.41
CA ALA A 11 17.97 -34.91 16.59
C ALA A 11 18.25 -34.55 18.07
N ASN A 12 17.37 -33.76 18.69
CA ASN A 12 17.48 -33.41 20.11
C ASN A 12 17.40 -34.65 21.03
N GLN A 13 16.46 -35.57 20.75
CA GLN A 13 16.35 -36.84 21.49
C GLN A 13 17.63 -37.70 21.39
N LEU A 14 18.30 -37.71 20.24
CA LEU A 14 19.55 -38.45 20.05
C LEU A 14 20.74 -37.78 20.76
N VAL A 15 20.80 -36.45 20.77
CA VAL A 15 21.81 -35.69 21.53
C VAL A 15 21.68 -35.95 23.03
N ASP A 16 20.45 -35.99 23.54
CA ASP A 16 20.21 -36.27 24.96
C ASP A 16 20.53 -37.72 25.34
N ASN A 17 20.32 -38.67 24.42
CA ASN A 17 20.74 -40.06 24.60
C ASN A 17 22.27 -40.22 24.57
N LEU A 18 22.97 -39.46 23.72
CA LEU A 18 24.44 -39.44 23.62
C LEU A 18 25.10 -38.97 24.93
N LYS A 19 24.49 -38.00 25.61
CA LYS A 19 24.93 -37.53 26.94
C LYS A 19 24.80 -38.60 28.04
N ARG A 20 24.01 -39.66 27.81
CA ARG A 20 23.62 -40.65 28.82
C ARG A 20 24.34 -42.01 28.70
N SER A 21 25.02 -42.30 27.59
CA SER A 21 25.62 -43.62 27.30
C SER A 21 27.16 -43.64 27.35
N HIS A 22 27.76 -44.60 28.06
CA HIS A 22 29.17 -45.01 27.96
C HIS A 22 29.25 -46.45 27.45
N PRO A 23 29.51 -46.66 26.15
CA PRO A 23 30.85 -47.05 25.65
C PRO A 23 31.26 -46.32 24.34
N LEU A 24 32.57 -46.27 24.07
CA LEU A 24 33.19 -45.49 22.97
C LEU A 24 32.69 -45.86 21.56
N GLU A 25 32.35 -47.13 21.31
CA GLU A 25 31.87 -47.61 20.00
C GLU A 25 30.40 -47.26 19.72
N GLN A 26 29.54 -47.27 20.75
CA GLN A 26 28.13 -46.90 20.62
C GLN A 26 27.97 -45.38 20.38
N SER A 27 28.91 -44.59 20.94
CA SER A 27 29.00 -43.15 20.73
C SER A 27 29.27 -42.79 19.27
N ASN A 28 30.15 -43.52 18.57
CA ASN A 28 30.48 -43.24 17.18
C ASN A 28 29.30 -43.47 16.23
N ALA A 29 28.57 -44.58 16.38
CA ALA A 29 27.39 -44.87 15.58
C ALA A 29 26.24 -43.87 15.83
N LEU A 30 26.11 -43.37 17.06
CA LEU A 30 25.16 -42.30 17.39
C LEU A 30 25.58 -40.95 16.78
N PHE A 31 26.88 -40.64 16.78
CA PHE A 31 27.41 -39.40 16.19
C PHE A 31 27.19 -39.37 14.67
N GLU A 32 27.44 -40.47 13.98
CA GLU A 32 27.14 -40.62 12.55
C GLU A 32 25.65 -40.44 12.25
N ARG A 33 24.78 -40.99 13.09
CA ARG A 33 23.33 -40.86 12.94
C ARG A 33 22.83 -39.44 13.17
N VAL A 34 23.41 -38.72 14.13
CA VAL A 34 23.12 -37.30 14.37
C VAL A 34 23.58 -36.45 13.19
N ASN A 35 24.79 -36.69 12.67
CA ASN A 35 25.29 -35.99 11.48
C ASN A 35 24.39 -36.18 10.26
N GLN A 36 23.96 -37.42 9.98
CA GLN A 36 23.02 -37.71 8.89
C GLN A 36 21.67 -36.99 9.05
N LEU A 37 21.18 -36.83 10.28
CA LEU A 37 19.96 -36.08 10.55
C LEU A 37 20.15 -34.58 10.36
N PHE A 38 21.29 -34.03 10.77
CA PHE A 38 21.64 -32.63 10.51
C PHE A 38 21.78 -32.33 9.02
N GLU A 39 22.39 -33.23 8.24
CA GLU A 39 22.47 -33.12 6.78
C GLU A 39 21.06 -33.08 6.16
N ARG A 40 20.19 -34.03 6.51
CA ARG A 40 18.80 -34.06 6.03
C ARG A 40 18.00 -32.83 6.45
N LEU A 41 18.23 -32.33 7.67
CA LEU A 41 17.58 -31.10 8.14
C LEU A 41 18.05 -29.90 7.31
N ASN A 42 19.35 -29.82 7.05
CA ASN A 42 19.93 -28.74 6.25
C ASN A 42 19.41 -28.78 4.80
N GLU A 43 19.31 -29.96 4.19
CA GLU A 43 18.68 -30.15 2.88
C GLU A 43 17.23 -29.66 2.88
N HIS A 44 16.44 -30.02 3.88
CA HIS A 44 15.05 -29.57 3.99
C HIS A 44 14.93 -28.06 4.20
N LEU A 45 15.81 -27.45 5.01
CA LEU A 45 15.84 -26.00 5.20
C LEU A 45 16.23 -25.29 3.90
N ASN A 46 17.20 -25.82 3.16
CA ASN A 46 17.60 -25.29 1.85
C ASN A 46 16.47 -25.38 0.83
N GLN A 47 15.77 -26.52 0.74
CA GLN A 47 14.58 -26.67 -0.10
C GLN A 47 13.46 -25.71 0.30
N SER A 48 13.19 -25.55 1.60
CA SER A 48 12.17 -24.61 2.08
C SER A 48 12.54 -23.16 1.76
N ASN A 49 13.81 -22.79 1.90
CA ASN A 49 14.31 -21.47 1.53
C ASN A 49 14.22 -21.23 0.03
N GLN A 50 14.48 -22.25 -0.78
CA GLN A 50 14.35 -22.17 -2.23
C GLN A 50 12.89 -21.94 -2.64
N ILE A 51 11.96 -22.73 -2.09
CA ILE A 51 10.53 -22.55 -2.34
C ILE A 51 10.06 -21.15 -1.92
N ALA A 52 10.50 -20.66 -0.75
CA ALA A 52 10.16 -19.31 -0.29
C ALA A 52 10.66 -18.24 -1.26
N LYS A 53 11.89 -18.36 -1.77
CA LYS A 53 12.44 -17.44 -2.78
C LYS A 53 11.68 -17.52 -4.10
N GLU A 54 11.34 -18.72 -4.56
CA GLU A 54 10.57 -18.95 -5.77
C GLU A 54 9.12 -18.47 -5.66
N SER A 55 8.61 -18.33 -4.44
CA SER A 55 7.26 -17.81 -4.16
C SER A 55 7.18 -16.28 -4.19
N VAL A 56 8.30 -15.57 -4.05
CA VAL A 56 8.31 -14.09 -4.06
C VAL A 56 7.82 -13.51 -5.41
N PRO A 57 8.37 -13.90 -6.57
CA PRO A 57 7.95 -13.30 -7.84
C PRO A 57 6.47 -13.51 -8.20
N PRO A 58 5.86 -14.71 -7.98
CA PRO A 58 4.42 -14.88 -8.16
C PRO A 58 3.58 -13.98 -7.25
N VAL A 59 3.98 -13.78 -6.00
CA VAL A 59 3.27 -12.90 -5.06
C VAL A 59 3.38 -11.44 -5.48
N GLU A 60 4.56 -10.98 -5.90
CA GLU A 60 4.76 -9.64 -6.44
C GLU A 60 3.87 -9.42 -7.67
N LYS A 61 3.85 -10.38 -8.60
CA LYS A 61 2.99 -10.34 -9.79
C LYS A 61 1.50 -10.27 -9.45
N ILE A 62 1.04 -11.00 -8.43
CA ILE A 62 -0.34 -10.88 -7.93
C ILE A 62 -0.60 -9.47 -7.40
N GLY A 63 0.34 -8.91 -6.64
CA GLY A 63 0.28 -7.53 -6.15
C GLY A 63 0.12 -6.51 -7.29
N GLU A 64 0.91 -6.64 -8.35
CA GLU A 64 0.81 -5.78 -9.54
C GLU A 64 -0.55 -5.89 -10.23
N ILE A 65 -1.06 -7.12 -10.41
CA ILE A 65 -2.37 -7.38 -11.03
C ILE A 65 -3.48 -6.75 -10.18
N LEU A 66 -3.46 -6.96 -8.86
CA LEU A 66 -4.45 -6.37 -7.96
C LEU A 66 -4.37 -4.83 -7.96
N GLY A 67 -3.17 -4.26 -8.05
CA GLY A 67 -2.99 -2.82 -8.23
C GLY A 67 -3.63 -2.31 -9.51
N ASN A 68 -3.47 -3.01 -10.64
CA ASN A 68 -4.10 -2.66 -11.91
C ASN A 68 -5.63 -2.79 -11.85
N VAL A 69 -6.15 -3.84 -11.22
CA VAL A 69 -7.60 -3.99 -10.98
C VAL A 69 -8.12 -2.81 -10.16
N ASN A 70 -7.42 -2.40 -9.10
CA ASN A 70 -7.85 -1.29 -8.27
C ASN A 70 -7.90 0.03 -9.06
N ARG A 71 -6.89 0.33 -9.90
CA ARG A 71 -6.93 1.52 -10.78
C ARG A 71 -8.12 1.52 -11.72
N VAL A 72 -8.47 0.36 -12.30
CA VAL A 72 -9.64 0.23 -13.17
C VAL A 72 -10.93 0.49 -12.37
N LEU A 73 -11.07 -0.08 -11.18
CA LEU A 73 -12.23 0.12 -10.31
C LEU A 73 -12.39 1.58 -9.89
N VAL A 74 -11.30 2.27 -9.55
CA VAL A 74 -11.28 3.71 -9.25
C VAL A 74 -11.81 4.52 -10.42
N ARG A 75 -11.32 4.26 -11.64
CA ARG A 75 -11.79 4.95 -12.86
C ARG A 75 -13.26 4.68 -13.16
N ILE A 76 -13.74 3.45 -12.95
CA ILE A 76 -15.15 3.10 -13.08
C ILE A 76 -15.98 3.88 -12.05
N GLN A 77 -15.52 3.95 -10.79
CA GLN A 77 -16.20 4.69 -9.75
C GLN A 77 -16.31 6.18 -10.10
N HIS A 78 -15.21 6.80 -10.54
CA HIS A 78 -15.23 8.20 -11.01
C HIS A 78 -16.20 8.39 -12.18
N ALA A 79 -16.25 7.45 -13.14
CA ALA A 79 -17.19 7.53 -14.26
C ALA A 79 -18.66 7.41 -13.82
N ILE A 80 -18.95 6.53 -12.85
CA ILE A 80 -20.30 6.40 -12.26
C ILE A 80 -20.70 7.70 -11.58
N ILE A 81 -19.81 8.26 -10.76
CA ILE A 81 -20.04 9.52 -10.05
C ILE A 81 -20.28 10.62 -11.09
N ARG A 82 -19.38 10.81 -12.07
CA ARG A 82 -19.54 11.83 -13.12
C ARG A 82 -20.87 11.78 -13.87
N ASN A 83 -21.37 10.58 -14.16
CA ASN A 83 -22.61 10.41 -14.92
C ASN A 83 -23.89 10.70 -14.10
N HIS A 84 -23.77 10.99 -12.81
CA HIS A 84 -24.92 11.30 -11.95
C HIS A 84 -25.35 12.77 -12.10
N ARG A 85 -26.52 12.99 -12.73
CA ARG A 85 -27.02 14.33 -13.14
C ARG A 85 -27.26 15.32 -12.00
N ASP A 86 -27.46 14.82 -10.77
CA ASP A 86 -27.74 15.65 -9.60
C ASP A 86 -26.53 15.76 -8.67
N ASN A 87 -25.31 15.61 -9.22
CA ASN A 87 -24.10 15.87 -8.45
C ASN A 87 -24.08 17.28 -7.86
N THR A 88 -23.65 17.32 -6.60
CA THR A 88 -23.34 18.55 -5.87
C THR A 88 -21.87 18.51 -5.47
N VAL A 89 -21.37 19.56 -4.80
CA VAL A 89 -20.01 19.55 -4.22
C VAL A 89 -19.74 18.34 -3.33
N ARG A 90 -20.78 17.77 -2.70
CA ARG A 90 -20.68 16.57 -1.87
C ARG A 90 -20.26 15.32 -2.65
N ALA A 91 -20.46 15.29 -3.97
CA ALA A 91 -20.00 14.18 -4.81
C ALA A 91 -18.46 14.03 -4.79
N LEU A 92 -17.73 15.11 -4.49
CA LEU A 92 -16.28 15.08 -4.28
C LEU A 92 -15.87 14.19 -3.10
N GLU A 93 -16.73 14.05 -2.08
CA GLU A 93 -16.48 13.18 -0.92
C GLU A 93 -16.49 11.69 -1.29
N CYS A 94 -17.11 11.35 -2.42
CA CYS A 94 -17.21 9.98 -2.91
C CYS A 94 -16.02 9.56 -3.79
N LEU A 95 -15.19 10.51 -4.25
CA LEU A 95 -14.04 10.21 -5.08
C LEU A 95 -13.01 9.41 -4.28
N VAL A 96 -12.56 8.30 -4.84
CA VAL A 96 -11.48 7.51 -4.23
C VAL A 96 -10.15 7.71 -4.92
N ASN A 97 -9.06 7.51 -4.17
CA ASN A 97 -7.70 7.46 -4.70
C ASN A 97 -7.33 6.06 -5.25
N GLU A 98 -6.10 5.90 -5.75
CA GLU A 98 -5.57 4.61 -6.22
C GLU A 98 -5.44 3.53 -5.13
N LYS A 99 -5.68 3.84 -3.86
CA LYS A 99 -5.76 2.88 -2.74
C LYS A 99 -7.20 2.51 -2.40
N GLY A 100 -8.19 3.10 -3.06
CA GLY A 100 -9.62 2.90 -2.77
C GLY A 100 -10.11 3.67 -1.53
N GLU A 101 -9.33 4.61 -1.01
CA GLU A 101 -9.71 5.46 0.13
C GLU A 101 -10.47 6.68 -0.36
N THR A 102 -11.42 7.18 0.42
CA THR A 102 -12.00 8.53 0.27
C THR A 102 -11.21 9.55 1.11
N PRO A 103 -11.34 10.87 0.85
CA PRO A 103 -10.68 11.90 1.66
C PRO A 103 -10.97 11.79 3.16
N SER A 104 -12.20 11.41 3.53
CA SER A 104 -12.60 11.24 4.93
C SER A 104 -11.97 10.04 5.63
N MET A 105 -11.46 9.07 4.88
CA MET A 105 -10.87 7.83 5.42
C MET A 105 -9.35 7.84 5.41
N SER A 106 -8.73 8.77 4.67
CA SER A 106 -7.29 8.78 4.46
C SER A 106 -6.58 9.61 5.51
N ARG A 107 -5.46 9.06 6.02
CA ARG A 107 -4.55 9.81 6.89
C ARG A 107 -3.84 10.93 6.14
N THR A 108 -3.70 10.84 4.82
CA THR A 108 -3.03 11.86 4.00
C THR A 108 -3.75 13.19 4.03
N THR A 109 -5.08 13.16 4.10
CA THR A 109 -5.97 14.32 4.18
C THR A 109 -6.40 14.62 5.62
N GLU A 110 -5.81 13.95 6.62
CA GLU A 110 -6.23 14.03 8.03
C GLU A 110 -7.74 13.79 8.25
N ASN A 111 -8.35 12.91 7.45
CA ASN A 111 -9.79 12.64 7.46
C ASN A 111 -10.68 13.85 7.11
N ARG A 112 -10.12 14.87 6.45
CA ARG A 112 -10.86 16.07 6.02
C ARG A 112 -11.76 15.78 4.82
N THR A 113 -12.81 16.57 4.71
CA THR A 113 -13.84 16.51 3.68
C THR A 113 -13.88 17.79 2.87
N TYR A 114 -14.50 17.73 1.69
CA TYR A 114 -14.78 18.93 0.90
C TYR A 114 -15.80 19.85 1.57
N SER A 115 -16.62 19.33 2.49
CA SER A 115 -17.52 20.14 3.32
C SER A 115 -16.75 21.05 4.30
N ASP A 116 -15.49 20.73 4.62
CA ASP A 116 -14.64 21.59 5.47
C ASP A 116 -14.12 22.83 4.73
N PHE A 117 -14.37 22.94 3.42
CA PHE A 117 -13.94 24.06 2.60
C PHE A 117 -14.78 25.30 2.93
N SER A 118 -14.36 26.02 3.96
CA SER A 118 -15.08 27.20 4.42
C SER A 118 -14.88 28.41 3.49
N VAL A 119 -15.94 29.22 3.39
CA VAL A 119 -16.01 30.51 2.64
C VAL A 119 -15.00 31.57 3.16
N GLY A 120 -14.27 31.29 4.25
CA GLY A 120 -13.30 32.21 4.86
C GLY A 120 -11.88 32.14 4.30
N ASN A 121 -11.57 31.18 3.42
CA ASN A 121 -10.24 31.07 2.80
C ASN A 121 -10.13 31.98 1.56
N SER A 122 -9.05 32.75 1.47
CA SER A 122 -8.79 33.70 0.36
C SER A 122 -8.42 33.04 -0.97
N HIS A 123 -8.27 31.71 -1.01
CA HIS A 123 -7.73 31.02 -2.18
C HIS A 123 -8.77 30.11 -2.83
N CYS A 124 -9.33 30.61 -3.93
CA CYS A 124 -10.34 29.93 -4.74
C CYS A 124 -9.76 28.66 -5.41
N LEU A 125 -10.59 27.63 -5.45
CA LEU A 125 -10.41 26.38 -6.19
C LEU A 125 -11.70 26.15 -6.99
N PRO A 126 -11.77 26.66 -8.23
CA PRO A 126 -12.95 26.45 -9.06
C PRO A 126 -13.04 24.98 -9.47
N VAL A 127 -14.23 24.39 -9.45
CA VAL A 127 -14.48 23.02 -9.91
C VAL A 127 -15.76 23.02 -10.73
N ALA A 128 -15.74 22.50 -11.95
CA ALA A 128 -16.99 22.32 -12.70
C ALA A 128 -17.67 21.01 -12.27
N ILE A 129 -18.96 21.10 -11.95
CA ILE A 129 -19.82 19.97 -11.58
C ILE A 129 -21.03 20.03 -12.49
N ASN A 130 -21.25 18.98 -13.29
CA ASN A 130 -22.28 18.92 -14.33
C ASN A 130 -22.24 20.14 -15.27
N GLY A 131 -21.05 20.55 -15.71
CA GLY A 131 -20.83 21.75 -16.51
C GLY A 131 -21.05 23.10 -15.81
N VAL A 132 -21.43 23.13 -14.53
CA VAL A 132 -21.61 24.36 -13.75
C VAL A 132 -20.38 24.63 -12.89
N LEU A 133 -19.78 25.81 -13.03
CA LEU A 133 -18.62 26.22 -12.24
C LEU A 133 -19.02 26.49 -10.79
N GLN A 134 -18.45 25.72 -9.86
CA GLN A 134 -18.60 25.89 -8.42
C GLN A 134 -17.30 26.44 -7.84
N ASN A 135 -17.39 27.59 -7.16
CA ASN A 135 -16.24 28.17 -6.47
C ASN A 135 -16.14 27.57 -5.07
N SER A 136 -15.05 26.84 -4.81
CA SER A 136 -14.69 26.34 -3.49
C SER A 136 -13.45 27.05 -2.97
N TYR A 137 -13.15 26.96 -1.68
CA TYR A 137 -12.01 27.65 -1.08
C TYR A 137 -11.19 26.70 -0.21
N MET A 138 -9.88 26.65 -0.45
CA MET A 138 -8.97 25.67 0.17
C MET A 138 -7.65 26.34 0.57
N SER A 139 -7.17 26.09 1.79
CA SER A 139 -5.87 26.58 2.24
C SER A 139 -4.71 25.90 1.49
N ASP A 140 -3.54 26.57 1.43
CA ASP A 140 -2.34 26.00 0.79
C ASP A 140 -1.86 24.71 1.48
N SER A 141 -2.06 24.58 2.79
CA SER A 141 -1.72 23.37 3.54
C SER A 141 -2.52 22.17 3.06
N TRP A 142 -3.83 22.34 2.84
CA TRP A 142 -4.72 21.27 2.39
C TRP A 142 -4.51 20.95 0.92
N LEU A 143 -4.16 21.94 0.10
CA LEU A 143 -3.90 21.74 -1.32
C LEU A 143 -2.89 20.62 -1.57
N GLY A 144 -1.76 20.66 -0.86
CA GLY A 144 -0.74 19.65 -1.05
C GLY A 144 -1.16 18.27 -0.56
N GLU A 145 -1.93 18.17 0.53
CA GLU A 145 -2.50 16.91 1.02
C GLU A 145 -3.43 16.27 -0.01
N PHE A 146 -4.36 17.05 -0.57
CA PHE A 146 -5.32 16.54 -1.57
C PHE A 146 -4.63 16.15 -2.87
N ILE A 147 -3.62 16.89 -3.31
CA ILE A 147 -2.82 16.54 -4.49
C ILE A 147 -2.09 15.20 -4.29
N ARG A 148 -1.49 14.99 -3.11
CA ARG A 148 -0.84 13.73 -2.76
C ARG A 148 -1.83 12.59 -2.66
N PHE A 149 -2.98 12.86 -2.04
CA PHE A 149 -4.04 11.88 -1.87
C PHE A 149 -4.48 11.29 -3.21
N TYR A 150 -4.66 12.12 -4.25
CA TYR A 150 -5.02 11.65 -5.58
C TYR A 150 -3.85 11.19 -6.47
N GLY A 151 -2.60 11.34 -6.01
CA GLY A 151 -1.42 10.96 -6.80
C GLY A 151 -1.21 11.81 -8.05
N ILE A 152 -1.58 13.10 -7.98
CA ILE A 152 -1.43 14.07 -9.08
C ILE A 152 -0.28 15.07 -8.81
N ASP A 153 0.73 14.59 -8.10
CA ASP A 153 1.81 15.38 -7.49
C ASP A 153 3.04 15.62 -8.38
N GLU A 154 3.02 15.13 -9.63
CA GLU A 154 4.16 15.18 -10.54
C GLU A 154 4.71 16.62 -10.73
N GLY A 155 5.96 16.82 -10.32
CA GLY A 155 6.67 18.10 -10.45
C GLY A 155 6.19 19.22 -9.51
N LEU A 156 5.35 18.92 -8.52
CA LEU A 156 4.80 19.89 -7.57
C LEU A 156 5.50 19.90 -6.20
N PHE A 157 6.27 18.87 -5.87
CA PHE A 157 6.91 18.72 -4.55
C PHE A 157 8.39 18.42 -4.70
N ASP A 158 9.18 18.80 -3.69
CA ASP A 158 10.63 18.58 -3.69
C ASP A 158 11.04 17.18 -3.21
N ASN A 159 10.18 16.50 -2.44
CA ASN A 159 10.42 15.12 -2.00
C ASN A 159 9.13 14.29 -2.16
N ALA A 160 9.14 12.99 -1.85
CA ALA A 160 7.96 12.12 -1.97
C ALA A 160 7.03 12.10 -0.73
N THR A 161 7.47 12.64 0.40
CA THR A 161 6.81 12.48 1.72
C THR A 161 6.16 13.77 2.26
N THR A 162 6.51 14.92 1.69
CA THR A 162 6.03 16.23 2.11
C THR A 162 4.71 16.57 1.46
N VAL A 163 3.83 17.20 2.23
CA VAL A 163 2.58 17.80 1.73
C VAL A 163 2.78 19.28 1.38
N HIS A 164 3.98 19.83 1.55
CA HIS A 164 4.27 21.20 1.15
C HIS A 164 4.59 21.27 -0.35
N VAL A 165 3.70 21.91 -1.11
CA VAL A 165 3.95 22.22 -2.52
C VAL A 165 5.16 23.17 -2.61
N LYS A 166 6.00 22.93 -3.62
CA LYS A 166 7.22 23.69 -3.88
C LYS A 166 6.93 25.20 -4.02
N ALA A 167 7.85 26.02 -3.54
CA ALA A 167 7.77 27.48 -3.71
C ALA A 167 7.57 27.87 -5.19
N GLY A 168 6.62 28.76 -5.47
CA GLY A 168 6.26 29.17 -6.83
C GLY A 168 5.43 28.16 -7.63
N LYS A 169 5.00 27.03 -7.04
CA LYS A 169 4.13 26.02 -7.70
C LYS A 169 2.70 26.01 -7.20
N MET A 170 2.30 26.91 -6.30
CA MET A 170 0.93 26.92 -5.73
C MET A 170 -0.16 27.08 -6.79
N ASP A 171 -0.02 28.01 -7.72
CA ASP A 171 -1.04 28.21 -8.76
C ASP A 171 -1.16 26.98 -9.67
N ALA A 172 -0.02 26.40 -10.05
CA ALA A 172 0.01 25.16 -10.84
C ALA A 172 -0.63 23.99 -10.08
N ALA A 173 -0.40 23.89 -8.78
CA ALA A 173 -1.02 22.90 -7.90
C ALA A 173 -2.54 23.08 -7.83
N ARG A 174 -3.04 24.32 -7.67
CA ARG A 174 -4.49 24.63 -7.67
C ARG A 174 -5.14 24.31 -9.00
N ILE A 175 -4.52 24.71 -10.10
CA ILE A 175 -5.00 24.39 -11.45
C ILE A 175 -5.09 22.88 -11.62
N ARG A 176 -4.05 22.14 -11.26
CA ARG A 176 -4.03 20.69 -11.41
C ARG A 176 -5.11 19.99 -10.59
N LEU A 177 -5.31 20.39 -9.34
CA LEU A 177 -6.38 19.84 -8.52
C LEU A 177 -7.75 20.22 -9.10
N SER A 178 -7.94 21.46 -9.51
CA SER A 178 -9.17 21.94 -10.16
C SER A 178 -9.53 21.14 -11.41
N GLU A 179 -8.56 20.96 -12.31
CA GLU A 179 -8.71 20.18 -13.55
C GLU A 179 -9.02 18.71 -13.24
N TYR A 180 -8.32 18.12 -12.27
CA TYR A 180 -8.57 16.74 -11.85
C TYR A 180 -10.00 16.56 -11.33
N LEU A 181 -10.43 17.38 -10.37
CA LEU A 181 -11.78 17.28 -9.80
C LEU A 181 -12.86 17.57 -10.84
N THR A 182 -12.61 18.53 -11.72
CA THR A 182 -13.48 18.82 -12.87
C THR A 182 -13.55 17.63 -13.83
N SER A 183 -12.46 16.90 -14.07
CA SER A 183 -12.51 15.71 -14.93
C SER A 183 -13.34 14.56 -14.34
N CYS A 184 -13.45 14.53 -13.01
CA CYS A 184 -14.22 13.55 -12.26
C CYS A 184 -15.72 13.88 -12.14
N LEU A 185 -16.12 15.16 -12.25
CA LEU A 185 -17.51 15.61 -11.99
C LEU A 185 -18.12 16.53 -13.06
N GLY A 186 -17.32 17.03 -13.99
CA GLY A 186 -17.68 18.01 -15.01
C GLY A 186 -18.35 17.42 -16.24
#